data_AF-G4U044-F1
#
_entry.id   AF-G4U044-F1
#
_cell.length_a   1.000
_cell.length_b   1.000
_cell.length_c   1.000
_cell.angle_alpha   90.00
_cell.angle_beta   90.00
_cell.angle_gamma   90.00
#
_symmetry.space_group_name_H-M   'P 1'
#
loop_
_entity.id
_entity.type
_entity.pdbx_description
1 polymer ?
#
loop_
_entity_poly.entity_id
_entity_poly.type
_entity_poly.pdbx_seq_one_letter_code
_entity_poly.pdbx_strand_id
1 'polypeptide(L)'
;MWLPGIVILLTIGLLQALGVVAIPTGAITVGSGGKYSTLAAALKDTSSNVYYIYAGTYTGQVAISRANVAIYGETTSSGTYTGNKVTLTAAVPASSAGSNDASGTVRVLASGVKLYNLNIANTYGKPVSQSQAIALSVQAGNFGCYGCKITGTQDTLLANVGTQIYAKSYISGYVDFIFGQTASIWVAKTVIETTGSGYITASGRSSADSNYYVFDQCTIQGSGSSYLGRPWRNYARVIVQNR
;
A
#
# COMPACT_ATOMS: atom_id res chain seq x y z
N MET A 1 -58.95 36.38 -13.82
CA MET A 1 -58.24 35.12 -13.52
C MET A 1 -57.60 34.66 -14.82
N TRP A 2 -56.32 34.97 -15.07
CA TRP A 2 -55.41 34.35 -16.06
C TRP A 2 -54.08 35.13 -15.95
N LEU A 3 -53.00 34.48 -15.51
CA LEU A 3 -51.64 35.00 -15.56
C LEU A 3 -50.79 34.01 -16.38
N PRO A 4 -49.94 34.47 -17.30
CA PRO A 4 -49.09 33.60 -18.09
C PRO A 4 -47.82 33.24 -17.30
N GLY A 5 -47.46 31.96 -17.29
CA GLY A 5 -46.23 31.45 -16.67
C GLY A 5 -45.03 31.73 -17.57
N ILE A 6 -44.01 32.41 -17.00
CA ILE A 6 -42.67 32.53 -17.57
C ILE A 6 -41.91 31.25 -17.22
N VAL A 7 -41.46 30.51 -18.23
CA VAL A 7 -40.52 29.40 -18.05
C VAL A 7 -39.10 29.96 -18.14
N ILE A 8 -38.39 30.01 -17.02
CA ILE A 8 -36.95 30.29 -16.98
C ILE A 8 -36.24 28.94 -17.16
N LEU A 9 -35.68 28.71 -18.35
CA LEU A 9 -34.72 27.63 -18.57
C LEU A 9 -33.40 28.00 -17.87
N LEU A 10 -33.17 27.41 -16.69
CA LEU A 10 -31.84 27.38 -16.09
C LEU A 10 -31.00 26.33 -16.83
N THR A 11 -30.09 26.79 -17.68
CA THR A 11 -28.99 25.97 -18.19
C THR A 11 -28.02 25.70 -17.05
N ILE A 12 -28.17 24.55 -16.38
CA ILE A 12 -27.14 24.03 -15.49
C ILE A 12 -25.97 23.63 -16.38
N GLY A 13 -24.94 24.47 -16.42
CA GLY A 13 -23.63 24.09 -16.94
C GLY A 13 -23.09 22.94 -16.09
N LEU A 14 -23.12 21.73 -16.64
CA LEU A 14 -22.41 20.59 -16.08
C LEU A 14 -20.90 20.87 -16.26
N LEU A 15 -20.29 21.52 -15.29
CA LEU A 15 -18.85 21.42 -15.13
C LEU A 15 -18.61 19.98 -14.64
N GLN A 16 -18.27 19.08 -15.56
CA GLN A 16 -17.65 17.82 -15.17
C GLN A 16 -16.32 18.20 -14.51
N ALA A 17 -16.33 18.35 -13.19
CA ALA A 17 -15.12 18.36 -12.40
C ALA A 17 -14.47 17.00 -12.64
N LEU A 18 -13.47 16.97 -13.52
CA LEU A 18 -12.49 15.90 -13.58
C LEU A 18 -12.11 15.58 -12.13
N GLY A 19 -12.26 14.32 -11.71
CA GLY A 19 -12.13 13.84 -10.33
C GLY A 19 -10.73 13.97 -9.74
N VAL A 20 -10.11 15.14 -9.85
CA VAL A 20 -8.84 15.51 -9.26
C VAL A 20 -9.11 15.71 -7.77
N VAL A 21 -8.62 14.76 -6.98
CA VAL A 21 -8.61 14.87 -5.52
C VAL A 21 -7.73 16.06 -5.15
N ALA A 22 -8.27 17.01 -4.37
CA ALA A 22 -7.54 18.21 -3.98
C ALA A 22 -6.27 17.88 -3.18
N ILE A 23 -5.19 18.62 -3.45
CA ILE A 23 -3.93 18.50 -2.71
C ILE A 23 -4.18 18.92 -1.25
N PRO A 24 -3.81 18.10 -0.24
CA PRO A 24 -3.97 18.49 1.15
C PRO A 24 -3.22 19.78 1.48
N THR A 25 -3.85 20.65 2.28
CA THR A 25 -3.25 21.91 2.72
C THR A 25 -1.91 21.66 3.41
N GLY A 26 -0.87 22.42 3.03
CA GLY A 26 0.47 22.30 3.60
C GLY A 26 1.25 21.06 3.14
N ALA A 27 0.80 20.36 2.10
CA ALA A 27 1.56 19.24 1.55
C ALA A 27 2.86 19.69 0.87
N ILE A 28 3.96 18.99 1.16
CA ILE A 28 5.17 19.04 0.36
C ILE A 28 4.91 18.26 -0.93
N THR A 29 5.04 18.92 -2.08
CA THR A 29 4.71 18.32 -3.38
C THR A 29 5.91 17.66 -4.05
N VAL A 30 5.66 16.50 -4.67
CA VAL A 30 6.68 15.64 -5.29
C VAL A 30 6.29 15.30 -6.73
N GLY A 31 7.24 15.38 -7.66
CA GLY A 31 7.04 15.04 -9.07
C GLY A 31 7.12 16.22 -10.03
N SER A 32 6.64 16.01 -11.25
CA SER A 32 6.55 17.07 -12.25
C SER A 32 5.64 18.19 -11.75
N GLY A 33 6.16 19.41 -11.65
CA GLY A 33 5.45 20.55 -11.06
C GLY A 33 5.41 20.57 -9.52
N GLY A 34 6.09 19.63 -8.85
CA GLY A 34 6.27 19.61 -7.40
C GLY A 34 7.51 20.37 -6.93
N LYS A 35 7.58 20.65 -5.62
CA LYS A 35 8.75 21.26 -4.95
C LYS A 35 9.99 20.36 -5.03
N TYR A 36 9.79 19.04 -5.00
CA TYR A 36 10.86 18.05 -5.09
C TYR A 36 10.62 17.07 -6.23
N SER A 37 11.69 16.61 -6.88
CA SER A 37 11.60 15.61 -7.95
C SER A 37 11.34 14.18 -7.44
N THR A 38 11.79 13.87 -6.22
CA THR A 38 11.69 12.52 -5.63
C THR A 38 11.17 12.56 -4.21
N LEU A 39 10.48 11.49 -3.80
CA LEU A 39 9.99 11.36 -2.43
C LEU A 39 11.13 11.28 -1.41
N ALA A 40 12.24 10.64 -1.76
CA ALA A 40 13.42 10.56 -0.88
C ALA A 40 14.03 11.94 -0.60
N ALA A 41 14.06 12.85 -1.59
CA ALA A 41 14.47 14.23 -1.38
C ALA A 41 13.44 15.00 -0.55
N ALA A 42 12.15 14.83 -0.85
CA ALA A 42 11.06 15.49 -0.13
C ALA A 42 11.03 15.13 1.35
N LEU A 43 11.27 13.87 1.72
CA LEU A 43 11.26 13.42 3.12
C LEU A 43 12.34 14.08 3.99
N LYS A 44 13.37 14.71 3.39
CA LYS A 44 14.35 15.52 4.11
C LYS A 44 13.79 16.90 4.49
N ASP A 45 12.78 17.39 3.78
CA ASP A 45 12.04 18.58 4.15
C ASP A 45 11.03 18.24 5.24
N THR A 46 11.27 18.86 6.41
CA THR A 46 10.51 18.60 7.62
C THR A 46 9.48 19.69 7.93
N SER A 47 9.33 20.69 7.06
CA SER A 47 8.37 21.80 7.22
C SER A 47 6.90 21.36 7.25
N SER A 48 6.62 20.15 6.79
CA SER A 48 5.32 19.48 6.92
C SER A 48 5.51 17.98 7.11
N ASN A 49 4.53 17.30 7.71
CA ASN A 49 4.44 15.83 7.74
C ASN A 49 3.55 15.27 6.62
N VAL A 50 3.03 16.14 5.74
CA VAL A 50 2.11 15.77 4.67
C VAL A 50 2.83 15.90 3.35
N TYR A 51 2.76 14.85 2.53
CA TYR A 51 3.37 14.79 1.21
C TYR A 51 2.31 14.45 0.17
N TYR A 52 2.38 15.13 -0.97
CA TYR A 52 1.55 14.83 -2.13
C TYR A 52 2.44 14.51 -3.33
N ILE A 53 2.20 13.39 -3.97
CA ILE A 53 2.97 12.91 -5.12
C ILE A 53 2.10 13.04 -6.36
N TYR A 54 2.54 13.84 -7.32
CA TYR A 54 1.90 13.95 -8.63
C TYR A 54 2.03 12.64 -9.42
N ALA A 55 1.15 12.46 -10.41
CA ALA A 55 1.14 11.30 -11.29
C ALA A 55 2.54 11.02 -11.89
N GLY A 56 2.96 9.76 -11.84
CA GLY A 56 4.27 9.36 -12.32
C GLY A 56 4.74 8.00 -11.81
N THR A 57 5.83 7.53 -12.40
CA THR A 57 6.57 6.36 -11.91
C THR A 57 7.91 6.82 -11.36
N TYR A 58 8.18 6.45 -10.11
CA TYR A 58 9.36 6.85 -9.34
C TYR A 58 10.17 5.61 -9.02
N THR A 59 11.35 5.51 -9.63
CA THR A 59 12.25 4.37 -9.46
C THR A 59 13.24 4.63 -8.33
N GLY A 60 13.35 3.67 -7.42
CA GLY A 60 14.28 3.71 -6.29
C GLY A 60 13.61 3.32 -4.98
N GLN A 61 14.42 3.07 -3.96
CA GLN A 61 13.94 2.78 -2.62
C GLN A 61 13.74 4.05 -1.81
N VAL A 62 12.77 4.03 -0.90
CA VAL A 62 12.48 5.15 0.01
C VAL A 62 12.30 4.63 1.43
N ALA A 63 12.85 5.36 2.41
CA ALA A 63 12.68 5.09 3.82
C ALA A 63 11.95 6.25 4.51
N ILE A 64 10.86 5.93 5.19
CA ILE A 64 10.06 6.87 5.99
C ILE A 64 10.44 6.66 7.45
N SER A 65 11.36 7.48 7.95
CA SER A 65 11.94 7.38 9.29
C SER A 65 11.39 8.39 10.28
N ARG A 66 10.37 9.17 9.89
CA ARG A 66 9.72 10.18 10.73
C ARG A 66 8.28 9.79 11.06
N ALA A 67 7.91 9.97 12.32
CA ALA A 67 6.59 9.62 12.81
C ALA A 67 5.49 10.51 12.21
N ASN A 68 4.26 9.99 12.15
CA ASN A 68 3.06 10.71 11.73
C ASN A 68 3.10 11.29 10.30
N VAL A 69 3.96 10.74 9.43
CA VAL A 69 4.02 11.11 8.01
C VAL A 69 2.78 10.60 7.28
N ALA A 70 2.13 11.47 6.50
CA ALA A 70 1.05 11.10 5.60
C ALA A 70 1.47 11.36 4.15
N ILE A 71 1.34 10.35 3.29
CA ILE A 71 1.71 10.43 1.88
C ILE A 71 0.48 10.12 1.03
N TYR A 72 0.15 11.06 0.15
CA TYR A 72 -0.97 10.98 -0.79
C TYR A 72 -0.44 10.86 -2.21
N GLY A 73 -0.86 9.83 -2.93
CA GLY A 73 -0.66 9.74 -4.37
C GLY A 73 -1.81 10.41 -5.12
N GLU A 74 -1.47 11.11 -6.21
CA GLU A 74 -2.45 11.56 -7.18
C GLU A 74 -3.30 10.37 -7.68
N THR A 75 -4.62 10.60 -7.72
CA THR A 75 -5.59 9.60 -8.11
C THR A 75 -6.80 10.27 -8.78
N THR A 76 -7.44 9.51 -9.65
CA THR A 76 -8.74 9.87 -10.24
C THR A 76 -9.93 9.51 -9.35
N SER A 77 -9.70 8.74 -8.28
CA SER A 77 -10.71 8.38 -7.30
C SER A 77 -10.07 8.05 -5.95
N SER A 78 -10.31 8.89 -4.95
CA SER A 78 -9.77 8.70 -3.59
C SER A 78 -10.35 7.45 -2.92
N GLY A 79 -9.55 6.78 -2.10
CA GLY A 79 -10.03 5.65 -1.29
C GLY A 79 -10.31 4.35 -2.05
N THR A 80 -9.86 4.25 -3.30
CA THR A 80 -9.79 3.01 -4.10
C THR A 80 -8.45 2.92 -4.81
N TYR A 81 -7.94 1.70 -5.01
CA TYR A 81 -6.69 1.46 -5.73
C TYR A 81 -6.79 1.63 -7.25
N THR A 82 -7.99 1.57 -7.82
CA THR A 82 -8.21 1.56 -9.28
C THR A 82 -7.89 2.90 -9.96
N GLY A 83 -7.94 4.00 -9.22
CA GLY A 83 -7.71 5.34 -9.73
C GLY A 83 -6.26 5.84 -9.61
N ASN A 84 -5.38 5.09 -8.95
CA ASN A 84 -4.03 5.50 -8.58
C ASN A 84 -3.19 5.87 -9.82
N LYS A 85 -2.50 7.02 -9.77
CA LYS A 85 -1.61 7.50 -10.84
C LYS A 85 -0.13 7.53 -10.45
N VAL A 86 0.18 7.15 -9.21
CA VAL A 86 1.54 7.16 -8.67
C VAL A 86 2.04 5.74 -8.47
N THR A 87 3.21 5.44 -9.02
CA THR A 87 3.91 4.17 -8.81
C THR A 87 5.28 4.41 -8.21
N LEU A 88 5.53 3.87 -7.02
CA LEU A 88 6.85 3.75 -6.41
C LEU A 88 7.38 2.35 -6.71
N THR A 89 8.53 2.24 -7.38
CA THR A 89 9.04 0.94 -7.85
C THR A 89 10.54 0.78 -7.63
N ALA A 90 10.95 -0.45 -7.33
CA ALA A 90 12.35 -0.87 -7.32
C ALA A 90 12.43 -2.33 -7.80
N ALA A 91 13.65 -2.82 -8.03
CA ALA A 91 13.90 -4.20 -8.43
C ALA A 91 15.05 -4.79 -7.61
N VAL A 92 14.90 -4.75 -6.27
CA VAL A 92 15.98 -5.11 -5.33
C VAL A 92 15.58 -6.38 -4.58
N PRO A 93 16.35 -7.47 -4.68
CA PRO A 93 16.12 -8.67 -3.88
C PRO A 93 16.78 -8.56 -2.50
N ALA A 94 16.26 -9.30 -1.53
CA ALA A 94 16.82 -9.42 -0.19
C ALA A 94 18.27 -9.92 -0.20
N SER A 95 18.61 -10.85 -1.11
CA SER A 95 19.96 -11.38 -1.27
C SER A 95 20.99 -10.31 -1.64
N SER A 96 20.59 -9.28 -2.40
CA SER A 96 21.45 -8.13 -2.73
C SER A 96 21.37 -7.02 -1.69
N ALA A 97 20.22 -6.85 -1.03
CA ALA A 97 20.02 -5.80 -0.02
C ALA A 97 20.58 -6.15 1.36
N GLY A 98 20.88 -7.42 1.61
CA GLY A 98 21.38 -7.95 2.88
C GLY A 98 20.30 -8.30 3.91
N SER A 99 19.04 -7.95 3.67
CA SER A 99 17.89 -8.39 4.47
C SER A 99 16.55 -8.18 3.75
N ASN A 100 15.49 -8.83 4.24
CA ASN A 100 14.14 -8.63 3.72
C ASN A 100 13.71 -7.16 3.84
N ASP A 101 13.92 -6.54 5.01
CA ASP A 101 13.59 -5.12 5.21
C ASP A 101 14.36 -4.20 4.25
N ALA A 102 15.67 -4.41 4.13
CA ALA A 102 16.52 -3.59 3.26
C ALA A 102 16.13 -3.68 1.78
N SER A 103 15.43 -4.73 1.35
CA SER A 103 14.93 -4.88 -0.02
C SER A 103 13.62 -4.11 -0.32
N GLY A 104 12.97 -3.57 0.71
CA GLY A 104 11.70 -2.85 0.57
C GLY A 104 11.80 -1.67 -0.39
N THR A 105 10.94 -1.62 -1.42
CA THR A 105 10.79 -0.41 -2.26
C THR A 105 10.39 0.78 -1.38
N VAL A 106 9.42 0.58 -0.50
CA VAL A 106 9.06 1.53 0.56
C VAL A 106 9.31 0.87 1.91
N ARG A 107 10.12 1.50 2.75
CA ARG A 107 10.40 1.08 4.13
C ARG A 107 9.79 2.07 5.11
N VAL A 108 8.88 1.60 5.96
CA VAL A 108 8.26 2.39 7.03
C VAL A 108 8.97 2.05 8.33
N LEU A 109 9.76 2.99 8.83
CA LEU A 109 10.64 2.82 9.98
C LEU A 109 10.17 3.63 11.21
N ALA A 110 9.02 4.30 11.12
CA ALA A 110 8.47 5.13 12.18
C ALA A 110 6.95 4.96 12.31
N SER A 111 6.43 5.25 13.51
CA SER A 111 5.03 5.03 13.86
C SER A 111 4.09 6.12 13.33
N GLY A 112 2.81 5.81 13.15
CA GLY A 112 1.78 6.79 12.76
C GLY A 112 1.75 7.10 11.25
N VAL A 113 2.52 6.37 10.45
CA VAL A 113 2.61 6.60 9.00
C VAL A 113 1.34 6.17 8.28
N LYS A 114 0.87 6.99 7.34
CA LYS A 114 -0.32 6.73 6.52
C LYS A 114 0.00 6.89 5.05
N LEU A 115 -0.36 5.89 4.25
CA LEU A 115 -0.21 5.88 2.80
C LEU A 115 -1.58 5.85 2.14
N TYR A 116 -1.80 6.71 1.16
CA TYR A 116 -3.05 6.83 0.43
C TYR A 116 -2.81 6.77 -1.07
N ASN A 117 -3.56 5.92 -1.77
CA ASN A 117 -3.65 5.94 -3.24
C ASN A 117 -2.31 5.80 -3.98
N LEU A 118 -1.39 4.98 -3.45
CA LEU A 118 -0.10 4.68 -4.05
C LEU A 118 -0.09 3.27 -4.66
N ASN A 119 0.57 3.12 -5.81
CA ASN A 119 1.06 1.81 -6.25
C ASN A 119 2.50 1.65 -5.73
N ILE A 120 2.80 0.52 -5.08
CA ILE A 120 4.11 0.21 -4.51
C ILE A 120 4.51 -1.16 -5.03
N ALA A 121 5.61 -1.22 -5.77
CA ALA A 121 6.02 -2.43 -6.47
C ALA A 121 7.47 -2.80 -6.20
N ASN A 122 7.76 -4.10 -6.11
CA ASN A 122 9.10 -4.63 -6.32
C ASN A 122 9.07 -5.60 -7.50
N THR A 123 9.83 -5.28 -8.56
CA THR A 123 9.76 -5.97 -9.86
C THR A 123 10.90 -6.94 -10.10
N TYR A 124 11.68 -7.30 -9.08
CA TYR A 124 12.79 -8.25 -9.23
C TYR A 124 12.35 -9.64 -9.74
N GLY A 125 11.08 -10.00 -9.55
CA GLY A 125 10.47 -11.31 -9.76
C GLY A 125 10.95 -12.20 -10.92
N LYS A 126 12.03 -12.95 -10.67
CA LYS A 126 12.45 -14.12 -11.45
C LYS A 126 12.35 -15.38 -10.57
N PRO A 127 12.01 -16.55 -11.13
CA PRO A 127 12.10 -17.81 -10.42
C PRO A 127 13.59 -18.19 -10.32
N VAL A 128 14.28 -17.60 -9.37
CA VAL A 128 15.66 -17.93 -9.00
C VAL A 128 15.67 -18.27 -7.51
N SER A 129 16.63 -19.09 -7.08
CA SER A 129 16.88 -19.27 -5.65
C SER A 129 17.07 -17.89 -4.98
N GLN A 130 16.50 -17.69 -3.78
CA GLN A 130 16.54 -16.42 -3.04
C GLN A 130 15.81 -15.24 -3.73
N SER A 131 14.56 -15.47 -4.17
CA SER A 131 13.76 -14.46 -4.90
C SER A 131 12.99 -13.47 -4.03
N GLN A 132 13.20 -13.44 -2.70
CA GLN A 132 12.52 -12.51 -1.80
C GLN A 132 12.76 -11.06 -2.23
N ALA A 133 11.69 -10.31 -2.46
CA ALA A 133 11.78 -8.94 -2.93
C ALA A 133 10.57 -8.13 -2.43
N ILE A 134 10.81 -7.33 -1.39
CA ILE A 134 9.72 -6.67 -0.65
C ILE A 134 9.30 -5.39 -1.40
N ALA A 135 8.00 -5.22 -1.64
CA ALA A 135 7.44 -3.97 -2.15
C ALA A 135 7.25 -2.97 -0.99
N LEU A 136 6.59 -3.40 0.09
CA LEU A 136 6.35 -2.59 1.28
C LEU A 136 6.85 -3.31 2.53
N SER A 137 7.80 -2.69 3.25
CA SER A 137 8.30 -3.15 4.54
C SER A 137 7.81 -2.23 5.65
N VAL A 138 7.07 -2.76 6.62
CA VAL A 138 6.55 -2.02 7.77
C VAL A 138 7.19 -2.51 9.06
N GLN A 139 8.10 -1.69 9.58
CA GLN A 139 8.95 -1.98 10.75
C GLN A 139 8.56 -1.17 11.99
N ALA A 140 7.40 -0.48 11.97
CA ALA A 140 6.89 0.30 13.08
C ALA A 140 5.36 0.24 13.15
N GLY A 141 4.80 0.43 14.36
CA GLY A 141 3.37 0.30 14.62
C GLY A 141 2.52 1.53 14.28
N ASN A 142 1.20 1.39 14.41
CA ASN A 142 0.19 2.41 14.07
C ASN A 142 0.32 2.87 12.60
N PHE A 143 0.34 1.91 11.70
CA PHE A 143 0.46 2.14 10.26
C PHE A 143 -0.89 2.01 9.55
N GLY A 144 -1.15 2.86 8.55
CA GLY A 144 -2.35 2.77 7.72
C GLY A 144 -2.05 2.84 6.23
N CYS A 145 -2.71 1.98 5.46
CA CYS A 145 -2.58 1.89 4.01
C CYS A 145 -3.98 1.84 3.38
N TYR A 146 -4.35 2.87 2.63
CA TYR A 146 -5.72 3.10 2.17
C TYR A 146 -5.78 3.29 0.66
N GLY A 147 -6.49 2.41 -0.05
CA GLY A 147 -6.60 2.51 -1.51
C GLY A 147 -5.26 2.30 -2.23
N CYS A 148 -4.32 1.58 -1.64
CA CYS A 148 -3.02 1.35 -2.28
C CYS A 148 -3.01 0.04 -3.08
N LYS A 149 -2.10 -0.05 -4.03
CA LYS A 149 -1.79 -1.28 -4.76
C LYS A 149 -0.39 -1.74 -4.39
N ILE A 150 -0.23 -2.90 -3.75
CA ILE A 150 1.06 -3.44 -3.31
C ILE A 150 1.34 -4.70 -4.13
N THR A 151 2.35 -4.67 -4.99
CA THR A 151 2.60 -5.74 -5.97
C THR A 151 4.02 -6.25 -5.91
N GLY A 152 4.18 -7.56 -5.88
CA GLY A 152 5.47 -8.23 -5.98
C GLY A 152 5.29 -9.68 -6.38
N THR A 153 6.29 -10.50 -6.07
CA THR A 153 6.25 -11.93 -6.33
C THR A 153 6.39 -12.71 -5.00
N GLN A 154 7.62 -12.98 -4.55
CA GLN A 154 7.90 -13.61 -3.26
C GLN A 154 8.12 -12.52 -2.19
N ASP A 155 7.52 -12.67 -1.01
CA ASP A 155 7.69 -11.78 0.14
C ASP A 155 7.25 -10.32 -0.16
N THR A 156 6.12 -10.13 -0.85
CA THR A 156 5.68 -8.79 -1.33
C THR A 156 5.45 -7.76 -0.21
N LEU A 157 4.76 -8.14 0.86
CA LEU A 157 4.43 -7.29 2.00
C LEU A 157 5.02 -7.85 3.28
N LEU A 158 6.02 -7.15 3.82
CA LEU A 158 6.60 -7.41 5.14
C LEU A 158 5.88 -6.57 6.20
N ALA A 159 4.79 -7.12 6.75
CA ALA A 159 4.05 -6.56 7.87
C ALA A 159 4.70 -6.97 9.20
N ASN A 160 5.80 -6.34 9.58
CA ASN A 160 6.68 -6.92 10.61
C ASN A 160 6.36 -6.50 12.06
N VAL A 161 6.10 -5.22 12.31
CA VAL A 161 6.01 -4.66 13.68
C VAL A 161 4.76 -3.83 13.91
N GLY A 162 4.10 -4.05 15.06
CA GLY A 162 3.03 -3.21 15.59
C GLY A 162 1.67 -3.33 14.90
N THR A 163 0.74 -2.43 15.21
CA THR A 163 -0.63 -2.47 14.66
C THR A 163 -0.69 -1.83 13.28
N GLN A 164 -1.30 -2.51 12.31
CA GLN A 164 -1.32 -2.10 10.90
C GLN A 164 -2.71 -2.31 10.28
N ILE A 165 -3.16 -1.39 9.43
CA ILE A 165 -4.39 -1.53 8.65
C ILE A 165 -4.14 -1.39 7.14
N TYR A 166 -4.74 -2.28 6.35
CA TYR A 166 -4.75 -2.25 4.89
C TYR A 166 -6.20 -2.27 4.42
N ALA A 167 -6.72 -1.13 3.94
CA ALA A 167 -8.13 -0.97 3.67
C ALA A 167 -8.40 -0.51 2.23
N LYS A 168 -9.37 -1.16 1.57
CA LYS A 168 -9.76 -0.86 0.17
C LYS A 168 -8.59 -0.92 -0.81
N SER A 169 -7.61 -1.76 -0.50
CA SER A 169 -6.36 -1.86 -1.21
C SER A 169 -6.37 -3.06 -2.17
N TYR A 170 -5.26 -3.26 -2.85
CA TYR A 170 -4.96 -4.43 -3.65
C TYR A 170 -3.57 -4.96 -3.25
N ILE A 171 -3.43 -6.25 -3.02
CA ILE A 171 -2.15 -6.90 -2.68
C ILE A 171 -1.98 -8.13 -3.55
N SER A 172 -0.84 -8.28 -4.24
CA SER A 172 -0.57 -9.44 -5.08
C SER A 172 0.82 -10.03 -4.94
N GLY A 173 0.91 -11.36 -5.04
CA GLY A 173 2.15 -12.13 -5.09
C GLY A 173 1.87 -13.63 -5.22
N TYR A 174 2.89 -14.46 -5.01
CA TYR A 174 2.73 -15.93 -5.09
C TYR A 174 3.18 -16.66 -3.82
N VAL A 175 4.44 -16.51 -3.38
CA VAL A 175 4.97 -17.19 -2.17
C VAL A 175 5.10 -16.20 -1.02
N ASP A 176 4.51 -16.58 0.13
CA ASP A 176 4.59 -15.89 1.42
C ASP A 176 4.35 -14.37 1.31
N PHE A 177 3.49 -13.96 0.39
CA PHE A 177 3.51 -12.58 -0.08
C PHE A 177 2.91 -11.58 0.92
N ILE A 178 2.30 -12.05 2.02
CA ILE A 178 1.96 -11.28 3.20
C ILE A 178 2.55 -11.97 4.44
N PHE A 179 3.63 -11.43 4.99
CA PHE A 179 4.42 -12.10 6.04
C PHE A 179 4.99 -11.10 7.06
N GLY A 180 5.52 -11.62 8.17
CA GLY A 180 6.04 -10.81 9.28
C GLY A 180 5.87 -11.51 10.63
N GLN A 181 6.48 -10.96 11.69
CA GLN A 181 6.62 -11.70 12.96
C GLN A 181 5.84 -11.11 14.14
N THR A 182 5.82 -9.80 14.29
CA THR A 182 5.41 -9.13 15.54
C THR A 182 4.31 -8.08 15.33
N ALA A 183 3.62 -8.12 14.20
CA ALA A 183 2.53 -7.21 13.88
C ALA A 183 1.16 -7.82 14.19
N SER A 184 0.23 -6.95 14.58
CA SER A 184 -1.21 -7.22 14.45
C SER A 184 -1.72 -6.50 13.21
N ILE A 185 -2.21 -7.22 12.20
CA ILE A 185 -2.72 -6.62 10.97
C ILE A 185 -4.19 -6.85 10.77
N TRP A 186 -4.87 -5.82 10.27
CA TRP A 186 -6.23 -5.88 9.79
C TRP A 186 -6.29 -5.50 8.32
N VAL A 187 -6.64 -6.46 7.48
CA VAL A 187 -6.79 -6.30 6.03
C VAL A 187 -8.29 -6.28 5.73
N ALA A 188 -8.83 -5.14 5.33
CA ALA A 188 -10.27 -4.92 5.17
C ALA A 188 -10.63 -4.54 3.74
N LYS A 189 -11.67 -5.14 3.17
CA LYS A 189 -12.21 -4.76 1.84
C LYS A 189 -11.15 -4.69 0.75
N THR A 190 -10.14 -5.55 0.86
CA THR A 190 -8.94 -5.52 0.02
C THR A 190 -8.98 -6.69 -0.94
N VAL A 191 -8.59 -6.46 -2.19
CA VAL A 191 -8.40 -7.53 -3.17
C VAL A 191 -7.04 -8.17 -2.92
N ILE A 192 -7.02 -9.48 -2.76
CA ILE A 192 -5.83 -10.29 -2.59
C ILE A 192 -5.71 -11.18 -3.82
N GLU A 193 -4.69 -10.95 -4.64
CA GLU A 193 -4.52 -11.65 -5.91
C GLU A 193 -3.29 -12.57 -5.91
N THR A 194 -3.52 -13.87 -6.09
CA THR A 194 -2.45 -14.85 -6.26
C THR A 194 -1.97 -14.84 -7.72
N THR A 195 -0.66 -14.69 -7.94
CA THR A 195 -0.06 -14.63 -9.28
C THR A 195 0.68 -15.91 -9.67
N GLY A 196 0.59 -16.96 -8.84
CA GLY A 196 1.21 -18.26 -9.04
C GLY A 196 0.94 -19.17 -7.84
N SER A 197 1.46 -20.41 -7.89
CA SER A 197 1.29 -21.37 -6.81
C SER A 197 2.12 -21.00 -5.58
N GLY A 198 1.52 -21.05 -4.38
CA GLY A 198 2.21 -20.69 -3.14
C GLY A 198 1.28 -20.46 -1.96
N TYR A 199 1.63 -19.47 -1.14
CA TYR A 199 0.97 -19.19 0.13
C TYR A 199 0.68 -17.70 0.23
N ILE A 200 -0.56 -17.34 0.53
CA ILE A 200 -0.95 -15.95 0.72
C ILE A 200 -0.27 -15.36 1.97
N THR A 201 -0.32 -16.09 3.08
CA THR A 201 0.25 -15.63 4.34
C THR A 201 1.35 -16.52 4.89
N ALA A 202 2.33 -15.90 5.54
CA ALA A 202 3.35 -16.58 6.34
C ALA A 202 3.52 -15.85 7.68
N SER A 203 2.60 -16.10 8.62
CA SER A 203 2.68 -15.52 9.96
C SER A 203 3.87 -16.13 10.72
N GLY A 204 4.78 -15.25 11.14
CA GLY A 204 5.98 -15.57 11.90
C GLY A 204 5.81 -15.38 13.41
N ARG A 205 4.57 -15.34 13.91
CA ARG A 205 4.28 -15.29 15.34
C ARG A 205 4.91 -16.49 16.06
N SER A 206 5.75 -16.22 17.05
CA SER A 206 6.60 -17.22 17.71
C SER A 206 6.28 -17.47 19.18
N SER A 207 5.30 -16.77 19.75
CA SER A 207 4.89 -16.89 21.15
C SER A 207 3.37 -16.79 21.32
N ALA A 208 2.86 -17.05 22.53
CA ALA A 208 1.45 -16.93 22.88
C ALA A 208 0.94 -15.48 23.03
N ASP A 209 1.53 -14.50 22.32
CA ASP A 209 1.16 -13.09 22.35
C ASP A 209 -0.25 -12.79 21.76
N SER A 210 -0.69 -11.53 21.78
CA SER A 210 -1.99 -11.12 21.23
C SER A 210 -1.98 -10.80 19.73
N ASN A 211 -0.87 -11.02 19.01
CA ASN A 211 -0.77 -10.62 17.60
C ASN A 211 -1.57 -11.52 16.65
N TYR A 212 -2.14 -10.94 15.61
CA TYR A 212 -3.01 -11.64 14.67
C TYR A 212 -2.92 -11.07 13.27
N TYR A 213 -3.21 -11.89 12.26
CA TYR A 213 -3.56 -11.42 10.93
C TYR A 213 -5.06 -11.65 10.71
N VAL A 214 -5.81 -10.60 10.43
CA VAL A 214 -7.25 -10.67 10.11
C VAL A 214 -7.48 -10.18 8.69
N PHE A 215 -8.17 -10.98 7.89
CA PHE A 215 -8.66 -10.64 6.56
C PHE A 215 -10.19 -10.60 6.61
N ASP A 216 -10.75 -9.40 6.52
CA ASP A 216 -12.18 -9.12 6.68
C ASP A 216 -12.75 -8.51 5.41
N GLN A 217 -13.80 -9.14 4.85
CA GLN A 217 -14.43 -8.67 3.60
C GLN A 217 -13.44 -8.57 2.42
N CYS A 218 -12.44 -9.45 2.39
CA CYS A 218 -11.45 -9.48 1.33
C CYS A 218 -11.89 -10.40 0.18
N THR A 219 -11.76 -9.90 -1.04
CA THR A 219 -11.87 -10.74 -2.24
C THR A 219 -10.53 -11.43 -2.47
N ILE A 220 -10.49 -12.76 -2.34
CA ILE A 220 -9.30 -13.56 -2.67
C ILE A 220 -9.53 -14.21 -4.03
N GLN A 221 -8.66 -13.90 -4.98
CA GLN A 221 -8.74 -14.30 -6.38
C GLN A 221 -7.34 -14.61 -6.93
N GLY A 222 -7.26 -15.04 -8.19
CA GLY A 222 -6.00 -15.18 -8.90
C GLY A 222 -5.80 -16.56 -9.53
N SER A 223 -4.55 -16.91 -9.78
CA SER A 223 -4.13 -18.15 -10.44
C SER A 223 -3.21 -18.99 -9.55
N GLY A 224 -2.92 -20.22 -10.01
CA GLY A 224 -2.04 -21.16 -9.34
C GLY A 224 -2.71 -21.95 -8.20
N SER A 225 -2.02 -23.00 -7.74
CA SER A 225 -2.42 -23.75 -6.55
C SER A 225 -1.95 -22.99 -5.31
N SER A 226 -2.87 -22.24 -4.70
CA SER A 226 -2.57 -21.32 -3.61
C SER A 226 -3.30 -21.67 -2.33
N TYR A 227 -2.61 -21.53 -1.19
CA TYR A 227 -3.15 -21.75 0.14
C TYR A 227 -3.31 -20.43 0.90
N LEU A 228 -4.26 -20.37 1.84
CA LEU A 228 -4.47 -19.20 2.71
C LEU A 228 -3.21 -18.80 3.47
N GLY A 229 -2.38 -19.77 3.81
CA GLY A 229 -1.07 -19.52 4.40
C GLY A 229 -0.37 -20.78 4.84
N ARG A 230 0.83 -20.57 5.39
CA ARG A 230 1.61 -21.56 6.13
C ARG A 230 2.19 -20.94 7.39
N PRO A 231 2.46 -21.72 8.46
CA PRO A 231 3.13 -21.21 9.63
C PRO A 231 4.62 -20.97 9.32
N TRP A 232 5.08 -19.71 9.36
CA TRP A 232 6.52 -19.45 9.35
C TRP A 232 7.15 -19.79 10.72
N ARG A 233 6.38 -19.61 11.79
CA ARG A 233 6.75 -19.98 13.17
C ARG A 233 5.59 -20.69 13.89
N ASN A 234 5.91 -21.34 15.01
CA ASN A 234 5.05 -22.31 15.70
C ASN A 234 3.72 -21.74 16.24
N TYR A 235 3.57 -20.42 16.35
CA TYR A 235 2.38 -19.77 16.89
C TYR A 235 1.63 -18.94 15.84
N ALA A 236 1.83 -19.22 14.55
CA ALA A 236 1.14 -18.55 13.46
C ALA A 236 -0.38 -18.44 13.70
N ARG A 237 -0.93 -17.23 13.53
CA ARG A 237 -2.36 -16.97 13.74
C ARG A 237 -2.90 -16.08 12.63
N VAL A 238 -3.80 -16.66 11.83
CA VAL A 238 -4.44 -16.01 10.69
C VAL A 238 -5.93 -16.32 10.73
N ILE A 239 -6.75 -15.29 10.53
CA ILE A 239 -8.21 -15.35 10.50
C ILE A 239 -8.67 -14.78 9.16
N VAL A 240 -9.55 -15.51 8.47
CA VAL A 240 -10.24 -15.03 7.27
C VAL A 240 -11.73 -15.08 7.56
N GLN A 241 -12.42 -13.96 7.42
CA GLN A 241 -13.81 -13.79 7.84
C GLN A 241 -14.60 -12.90 6.87
N ASN A 242 -15.92 -13.06 6.87
CA ASN A 242 -16.88 -12.22 6.14
C ASN A 242 -16.54 -12.04 4.65
N ARG A 243 -16.15 -13.12 3.96
CA ARG A 243 -15.84 -13.08 2.53
C ARG A 243 -17.05 -12.76 1.67
#